data_AF-A0A5N6Q053-F1
#
_entry.id   AF-A0A5N6Q053-F1
#
_cell.length_a   1.000
_cell.length_b   1.000
_cell.length_c   1.000
_cell.angle_alpha   90.00
_cell.angle_beta   90.00
_cell.angle_gamma   90.00
#
_symmetry.space_group_name_H-M   'P 1'
#
loop_
_entity.id
_entity.type
_entity.pdbx_description
1 polymer ?
#
loop_
_entity_poly.entity_id
_entity_poly.type
_entity_poly.pdbx_seq_one_letter_code
_entity_poly.pdbx_strand_id
1 'polypeptide(L)'
;MIIIHDITPREPSARRGLRSNPAGSGCDKLRNSQVEALKPENLAAESLRGMEQHLKVKTDGLQYFMERVWVPHYGNLRYLVMDEAHKSRYSVHPGSDKMYHDLKILYWWPHMKADIATYVGKCLTCAKVKIEYQKPSGLLTQPEIPMWKWEQISMDFITKLPRTPSGCDTIWVIVDRLTKSAYFLAIKENDKMEKLARIYVKEVVSRHGVPISIISDRDARFISNFWKSLQNSLGTRLDMSTAYHPQTDGQSERTIQTLEDMLRACVVDFGNSWETHLPLVEFSYNNSYHTSIKAAPFEALYGRKCLSPICWAEVGDSQLTGPELVHETTEKIVQIRNRMAAARDRQKSYADKLRKPLEFQVEDKVLLKVSPWKCVIRFGKRGKLNPRYIGPFEILKIIGPVAYQLNLPAELDGVHNVFHVSNLKKCLSNETLVVPLDVIQVDEQLRFVEEPVEIMDREVKQLKQSKIPIVKVRWNSKRGPEFTWEREDQMMRKYPHLFKQTTSNVNNNE
;
A
#
# COMPACT_ATOMS: atom_id res chain seq x y z
N MET A 1 -20.18 28.81 17.34
CA MET A 1 -20.84 29.02 18.64
C MET A 1 -22.33 29.12 18.38
N ILE A 2 -22.96 27.96 18.19
CA ILE A 2 -24.39 27.77 18.39
C ILE A 2 -24.42 26.99 19.71
N ILE A 3 -24.45 27.69 20.84
CA ILE A 3 -24.50 27.06 22.16
C ILE A 3 -25.92 27.23 22.67
N ILE A 4 -26.64 26.12 22.73
CA ILE A 4 -27.91 25.96 23.43
C ILE A 4 -27.53 25.61 24.87
N HIS A 5 -27.48 26.59 25.77
CA HIS A 5 -27.64 26.39 27.21
C HIS A 5 -27.99 27.73 27.84
N ASP A 6 -29.26 27.89 28.24
CA ASP A 6 -29.73 29.00 29.08
C ASP A 6 -30.14 28.44 30.45
N ILE A 7 -29.27 28.63 31.45
CA ILE A 7 -29.61 28.62 32.89
C ILE A 7 -28.76 29.73 33.55
N THR A 8 -29.38 30.77 34.10
CA THR A 8 -28.78 31.96 34.76
C THR A 8 -29.28 32.08 36.23
N PRO A 9 -28.68 32.89 37.17
CA PRO A 9 -27.91 34.14 36.91
C PRO A 9 -26.75 34.59 37.89
N ARG A 10 -26.04 35.67 37.47
CA ARG A 10 -25.23 36.72 38.20
C ARG A 10 -23.74 36.41 38.53
N GLU A 11 -22.71 37.27 38.34
CA GLU A 11 -22.48 38.63 37.78
C GLU A 11 -20.92 38.92 37.68
N PRO A 12 -20.35 40.09 37.27
CA PRO A 12 -19.45 40.19 36.09
C PRO A 12 -18.06 40.88 36.28
N SER A 13 -17.15 40.71 35.30
CA SER A 13 -16.16 41.71 34.77
C SER A 13 -15.19 41.00 33.79
N ALA A 14 -14.69 41.51 32.66
CA ALA A 14 -14.77 42.79 31.96
C ALA A 14 -14.23 42.63 30.51
N ARG A 15 -14.67 43.55 29.63
CA ARG A 15 -14.01 44.11 28.42
C ARG A 15 -14.14 43.43 27.04
N ARG A 16 -14.92 44.17 26.22
CA ARG A 16 -14.65 44.73 24.87
C ARG A 16 -14.90 43.87 23.63
N GLY A 17 -16.04 44.18 22.99
CA GLY A 17 -16.04 44.74 21.64
C GLY A 17 -16.41 43.80 20.49
N LEU A 18 -17.67 43.39 20.40
CA LEU A 18 -18.25 42.82 19.18
C LEU A 18 -19.44 43.66 18.73
N ARG A 19 -19.33 44.11 17.48
CA ARG A 19 -20.34 44.85 16.73
C ARG A 19 -21.65 44.06 16.70
N SER A 20 -22.73 44.78 16.93
CA SER A 20 -24.11 44.33 16.86
C SER A 20 -24.49 43.80 15.47
N ASN A 21 -25.09 42.61 15.43
CA ASN A 21 -25.91 42.15 14.31
C ASN A 21 -27.15 41.44 14.90
N PRO A 22 -28.38 41.70 14.41
CA PRO A 22 -29.60 41.29 15.09
C PRO A 22 -29.94 39.83 14.73
N ALA A 23 -29.65 38.89 15.63
CA ALA A 23 -29.93 37.48 15.46
C ALA A 23 -31.12 37.05 16.33
N GLY A 24 -32.27 36.81 15.70
CA GLY A 24 -33.30 35.91 16.22
C GLY A 24 -32.72 34.50 16.36
N SER A 25 -33.02 33.87 17.49
CA SER A 25 -32.30 32.73 18.06
C SER A 25 -32.45 31.46 17.20
N GLY A 26 -31.49 30.53 17.26
CA GLY A 26 -31.59 29.24 16.53
C GLY A 26 -32.88 28.46 16.82
N CYS A 27 -33.49 28.70 17.99
CA CYS A 27 -34.78 28.13 18.39
C CYS A 27 -35.94 28.63 17.55
N ASP A 28 -35.92 29.88 17.08
CA ASP A 28 -37.00 30.47 16.28
C ASP A 28 -37.04 29.88 14.87
N LYS A 29 -35.86 29.61 14.29
CA LYS A 29 -35.75 28.91 13.01
C LYS A 29 -36.26 27.48 13.11
N LEU A 30 -35.88 26.76 14.17
CA LEU A 30 -36.33 25.38 14.38
C LEU A 30 -37.84 25.31 14.58
N ARG A 31 -38.39 26.22 15.39
CA ARG A 31 -39.84 26.35 15.64
C ARG A 31 -40.61 26.60 14.36
N ASN A 32 -40.19 27.59 13.58
CA ASN A 32 -40.84 27.91 12.30
C ASN A 32 -40.78 26.71 11.34
N SER A 33 -39.64 26.03 11.24
CA SER A 33 -39.52 24.85 10.38
C SER A 33 -40.39 23.68 10.85
N GLN A 34 -40.58 23.46 12.16
CA GLN A 34 -41.48 22.43 12.68
C GLN A 34 -42.94 22.74 12.32
N VAL A 35 -43.35 24.00 12.41
CA VAL A 35 -44.71 24.44 12.02
C VAL A 35 -44.94 24.22 10.53
N GLU A 36 -43.99 24.62 9.69
CA GLU A 36 -44.06 24.43 8.24
C GLU A 36 -44.03 22.95 7.84
N ALA A 37 -43.25 22.12 8.52
CA ALA A 37 -43.13 20.68 8.25
C ALA A 37 -44.43 19.91 8.54
N LEU A 38 -45.26 20.39 9.47
CA LEU A 38 -46.56 19.78 9.78
C LEU A 38 -47.68 20.14 8.80
N LYS A 39 -47.45 21.06 7.86
CA LYS A 39 -48.45 21.35 6.82
C LYS A 39 -48.69 20.11 5.95
N PRO A 40 -49.93 19.85 5.51
CA PRO A 40 -50.28 18.64 4.74
C PRO A 40 -49.39 18.40 3.51
N GLU A 41 -48.96 19.48 2.86
CA GLU A 41 -48.07 19.49 1.70
C GLU A 41 -46.64 19.00 1.98
N ASN A 42 -46.14 19.15 3.22
CA ASN A 42 -44.77 18.80 3.60
C ASN A 42 -44.68 17.51 4.42
N LEU A 43 -45.77 17.10 5.08
CA LEU A 43 -45.80 15.99 6.01
C LEU A 43 -45.33 14.65 5.41
N ALA A 44 -45.64 14.41 4.13
CA ALA A 44 -45.21 13.20 3.42
C ALA A 44 -43.68 13.06 3.36
N ALA A 45 -42.96 14.17 3.19
CA ALA A 45 -41.49 14.19 3.12
C ALA A 45 -40.83 13.92 4.48
N GLU A 46 -41.51 14.24 5.59
CA GLU A 46 -40.98 14.04 6.93
C GLU A 46 -40.88 12.57 7.35
N SER A 47 -41.62 11.68 6.67
CA SER A 47 -41.67 10.23 6.94
C SER A 47 -42.11 9.88 8.37
N LEU A 48 -42.97 10.70 8.98
CA LEU A 48 -43.46 10.49 10.34
C LEU A 48 -44.43 9.30 10.46
N ARG A 49 -45.17 8.95 9.40
CA ARG A 49 -46.03 7.75 9.32
C ARG A 49 -46.95 7.55 10.55
N GLY A 50 -47.61 8.62 11.02
CA GLY A 50 -48.50 8.59 12.18
C GLY A 50 -47.82 9.00 13.49
N MET A 51 -46.49 9.12 13.53
CA MET A 51 -45.75 9.56 14.71
C MET A 51 -45.99 11.05 15.06
N GLU A 52 -46.52 11.84 14.12
CA GLU A 52 -46.89 13.24 14.34
C GLU A 52 -47.91 13.40 15.48
N GLN A 53 -48.77 12.40 15.71
CA GLN A 53 -49.77 12.39 16.78
C GLN A 53 -49.14 12.27 18.18
N HIS A 54 -47.89 11.83 18.26
CA HIS A 54 -47.15 11.64 19.52
C HIS A 54 -46.18 12.79 19.81
N LEU A 55 -46.11 13.81 18.94
CA LEU A 55 -45.29 14.99 19.17
C LEU A 55 -45.92 15.86 20.26
N LYS A 56 -45.11 16.25 21.25
CA LYS A 56 -45.55 17.11 22.36
C LYS A 56 -44.88 18.47 22.25
N VAL A 57 -45.69 19.53 22.31
CA VAL A 57 -45.19 20.90 22.40
C VAL A 57 -44.80 21.18 23.86
N LYS A 58 -43.59 21.68 24.10
CA LYS A 58 -43.12 22.11 25.44
C LYS A 58 -43.22 23.63 25.62
N THR A 59 -42.85 24.09 26.82
CA THR A 59 -42.91 25.51 27.23
C THR A 59 -42.04 26.44 26.39
N ASP A 60 -41.03 25.91 25.70
CA ASP A 60 -40.19 26.63 24.74
C ASP A 60 -40.84 26.80 23.35
N GLY A 61 -42.00 26.19 23.12
CA GLY A 61 -42.73 26.19 21.86
C GLY A 61 -42.20 25.22 20.81
N LEU A 62 -41.23 24.36 21.16
CA LEU A 62 -40.70 23.32 20.27
C LEU A 62 -41.48 22.02 20.42
N GLN A 63 -41.47 21.23 19.35
CA GLN A 63 -42.06 19.89 19.33
C GLN A 63 -41.03 18.81 19.68
N TYR A 64 -41.45 17.88 20.54
CA TYR A 64 -40.63 16.82 21.08
C TYR A 64 -41.23 15.44 20.81
N PHE A 65 -40.36 14.46 20.56
CA PHE A 65 -40.68 13.05 20.53
C PHE A 65 -39.85 12.32 21.60
N MET A 66 -40.50 11.61 22.53
CA MET A 66 -39.83 10.90 23.63
C MET A 66 -38.76 11.75 24.36
N GLU A 67 -39.13 12.95 24.79
CA GLU A 67 -38.25 13.92 25.47
C GLU A 67 -37.09 14.49 24.62
N ARG A 68 -37.05 14.22 23.31
CA ARG A 68 -36.04 14.75 22.38
C ARG A 68 -36.66 15.71 21.38
N VAL A 69 -35.92 16.74 21.00
CA VAL A 69 -36.35 17.76 20.03
C VAL A 69 -36.47 17.11 18.65
N TRP A 70 -37.65 17.22 18.03
CA TRP A 70 -37.84 16.73 16.66
C TRP A 70 -37.16 17.68 15.66
N VAL A 71 -36.32 17.16 14.77
CA VAL A 71 -35.67 17.96 13.72
C VAL A 71 -36.32 17.66 12.36
N PRO A 72 -37.07 18.61 11.77
CA PRO A 72 -37.73 18.38 10.50
C PRO A 72 -36.73 18.30 9.34
N HIS A 73 -37.12 17.57 8.29
CA HIS A 73 -36.46 17.59 6.99
C HIS A 73 -36.62 18.96 6.33
N TYR A 74 -37.79 19.58 6.49
CA TYR A 74 -38.08 20.93 6.01
C TYR A 74 -37.04 21.95 6.49
N GLY A 75 -36.61 22.82 5.58
CA GLY A 75 -35.58 23.82 5.85
C GLY A 75 -34.16 23.25 6.00
N ASN A 76 -33.93 21.99 5.63
CA ASN A 76 -32.62 21.33 5.64
C ASN A 76 -31.92 21.35 7.02
N LEU A 77 -32.70 21.39 8.10
CA LEU A 77 -32.18 21.51 9.46
C LEU A 77 -31.39 20.27 9.90
N ARG A 78 -31.81 19.09 9.45
CA ARG A 78 -31.07 17.83 9.67
C ARG A 78 -29.63 17.93 9.16
N TYR A 79 -29.42 18.49 7.97
CA TYR A 79 -28.07 18.70 7.41
C TYR A 79 -27.27 19.67 8.25
N LEU A 80 -27.83 20.80 8.68
CA LEU A 80 -27.12 21.79 9.50
C LEU A 80 -26.67 21.20 10.85
N VAL A 81 -27.55 20.43 11.50
CA VAL A 81 -27.22 19.72 12.74
C VAL A 81 -26.10 18.71 12.49
N MET A 82 -26.17 17.95 11.38
CA MET A 82 -25.12 17.00 11.02
C MET A 82 -23.80 17.69 10.65
N ASP A 83 -23.83 18.83 9.98
CA ASP A 83 -22.67 19.61 9.57
C ASP A 83 -21.95 20.20 10.79
N GLU A 84 -22.68 20.83 11.70
CA GLU A 84 -22.11 21.36 12.94
C GLU A 84 -21.57 20.24 13.85
N ALA A 85 -22.32 19.15 14.00
CA ALA A 85 -21.88 18.03 14.83
C ALA A 85 -20.73 17.22 14.22
N HIS A 86 -20.43 17.39 12.93
CA HIS A 86 -19.36 16.64 12.26
C HIS A 86 -18.14 17.48 11.87
N LYS A 87 -18.34 18.64 11.24
CA LYS A 87 -17.28 19.46 10.64
C LYS A 87 -16.81 20.60 11.54
N SER A 88 -17.52 20.90 12.63
CA SER A 88 -17.10 21.97 13.54
C SER A 88 -15.72 21.71 14.15
N ARG A 89 -15.03 22.81 14.52
CA ARG A 89 -13.69 22.75 15.12
C ARG A 89 -13.65 21.98 16.44
N TYR A 90 -14.78 21.86 17.14
CA TYR A 90 -14.87 21.17 18.43
C TYR A 90 -15.34 19.73 18.30
N SER A 91 -16.07 19.36 17.24
CA SER A 91 -16.49 17.97 17.00
C SER A 91 -15.44 17.12 16.28
N VAL A 92 -14.68 17.72 15.35
CA VAL A 92 -13.52 17.09 14.68
C VAL A 92 -13.85 15.71 14.05
N HIS A 93 -14.81 15.68 13.13
CA HIS A 93 -15.12 14.52 12.29
C HIS A 93 -15.33 13.18 13.05
N PRO A 94 -16.26 13.09 14.02
CA PRO A 94 -16.56 11.85 14.74
C PRO A 94 -17.04 10.74 13.80
N GLY A 95 -16.93 9.48 14.24
CA GLY A 95 -17.54 8.34 13.55
C GLY A 95 -19.07 8.40 13.60
N SER A 96 -19.75 7.71 12.68
CA SER A 96 -21.22 7.70 12.59
C SER A 96 -21.88 7.26 13.90
N ASP A 97 -21.39 6.18 14.53
CA ASP A 97 -21.97 5.70 15.79
C ASP A 97 -21.77 6.68 16.94
N LYS A 98 -20.59 7.32 17.04
CA LYS A 98 -20.33 8.33 18.08
C LYS A 98 -21.24 9.54 17.89
N MET A 99 -21.30 10.05 16.67
CA MET A 99 -22.17 11.18 16.31
C MET A 99 -23.65 10.88 16.56
N TYR A 100 -24.12 9.66 16.28
CA TYR A 100 -25.48 9.23 16.62
C TYR A 100 -25.71 9.23 18.13
N HIS A 101 -24.76 8.72 18.93
CA HIS A 101 -24.89 8.71 20.39
C HIS A 101 -24.89 10.12 21.00
N ASP A 102 -24.10 11.03 20.45
CA ASP A 102 -24.05 12.42 20.91
C ASP A 102 -25.36 13.15 20.55
N LEU A 103 -25.85 13.01 19.31
CA LEU A 103 -27.04 13.70 18.85
C LEU A 103 -28.34 13.12 19.41
N LYS A 104 -28.44 11.79 19.60
CA LYS A 104 -29.68 11.13 20.06
C LYS A 104 -30.09 11.55 21.47
N ILE A 105 -29.21 12.18 22.24
CA ILE A 105 -29.52 12.67 23.59
C ILE A 105 -30.53 13.83 23.51
N LEU A 106 -30.35 14.73 22.54
CA LEU A 106 -31.12 15.97 22.42
C LEU A 106 -32.09 15.95 21.24
N TYR A 107 -31.74 15.28 20.14
CA TYR A 107 -32.46 15.35 18.88
C TYR A 107 -33.05 14.00 18.45
N TRP A 108 -34.11 14.08 17.66
CA TRP A 108 -34.74 12.92 17.04
C TRP A 108 -35.31 13.27 15.65
N TRP A 109 -35.19 12.33 14.71
CA TRP A 109 -35.95 12.33 13.46
C TRP A 109 -36.03 10.90 12.87
N PRO A 110 -36.99 10.61 11.99
CA PRO A 110 -37.07 9.32 11.31
C PRO A 110 -35.78 9.00 10.55
N HIS A 111 -35.30 7.76 10.66
CA HIS A 111 -34.07 7.29 10.00
C HIS A 111 -32.77 8.00 10.39
N MET A 112 -32.73 8.72 11.52
CA MET A 112 -31.56 9.46 12.02
C MET A 112 -30.22 8.71 11.95
N LYS A 113 -30.19 7.43 12.36
CA LYS A 113 -28.96 6.63 12.30
C LYS A 113 -28.47 6.41 10.85
N ALA A 114 -29.40 6.16 9.93
CA ALA A 114 -29.08 5.94 8.51
C ALA A 114 -28.66 7.24 7.81
N ASP A 115 -29.32 8.36 8.12
CA ASP A 115 -28.97 9.69 7.62
C ASP A 115 -27.56 10.08 8.07
N ILE A 116 -27.23 9.91 9.36
CA ILE A 116 -25.90 10.18 9.91
C ILE A 116 -24.84 9.30 9.25
N ALA A 117 -25.11 8.00 9.09
CA ALA A 117 -24.18 7.08 8.42
C ALA A 117 -23.91 7.51 6.97
N THR A 118 -24.96 7.87 6.23
CA THR A 118 -24.85 8.37 4.86
C THR A 118 -24.06 9.67 4.78
N TYR A 119 -24.34 10.61 5.69
CA TYR A 119 -23.65 11.89 5.78
C TYR A 119 -22.15 11.74 6.06
N VAL A 120 -21.78 10.97 7.08
CA VAL A 120 -20.38 10.69 7.42
C VAL A 120 -19.68 9.91 6.31
N GLY A 121 -20.39 8.99 5.63
CA GLY A 121 -19.85 8.22 4.50
C GLY A 121 -19.52 9.07 3.27
N LYS A 122 -20.23 10.19 3.07
CA LYS A 122 -19.97 11.16 1.98
C LYS A 122 -18.86 12.17 2.32
N CYS A 123 -18.41 12.24 3.58
CA CYS A 123 -17.37 13.17 4.01
C CYS A 123 -15.99 12.80 3.44
N LEU A 124 -15.47 13.63 2.53
CA LEU A 124 -14.19 13.40 1.87
C LEU A 124 -13.01 13.40 2.86
N THR A 125 -13.01 14.29 3.85
CA THR A 125 -11.96 14.35 4.90
C THR A 125 -11.90 13.04 5.70
N CYS A 126 -13.05 12.54 6.13
CA CYS A 126 -13.14 11.24 6.80
C CYS A 126 -12.64 10.12 5.91
N ALA A 127 -13.04 10.12 4.63
CA ALA A 127 -12.66 9.07 3.68
C ALA A 127 -11.13 9.01 3.46
N LYS A 128 -10.45 10.17 3.44
CA LYS A 128 -8.99 10.31 3.27
C LYS A 128 -8.17 9.93 4.50
N VAL A 129 -8.68 10.18 5.71
CA VAL A 129 -7.90 10.04 6.96
C VAL A 129 -8.21 8.74 7.70
N LYS A 130 -9.48 8.31 7.73
CA LYS A 130 -9.88 7.16 8.55
C LYS A 130 -9.43 5.84 7.94
N ILE A 131 -8.95 4.96 8.81
CA ILE A 131 -8.55 3.59 8.46
C ILE A 131 -9.80 2.78 8.13
N GLU A 132 -9.71 1.91 7.13
CA GLU A 132 -10.71 0.87 6.93
C GLU A 132 -10.38 -0.33 7.82
N TYR A 133 -11.33 -0.70 8.67
CA TYR A 133 -11.25 -1.90 9.50
C TYR A 133 -11.82 -3.15 8.80
N GLN A 134 -12.20 -3.02 7.52
CA GLN A 134 -12.74 -4.13 6.75
C GLN A 134 -11.62 -5.06 6.25
N LYS A 135 -12.01 -6.30 5.94
CA LYS A 135 -11.14 -7.27 5.25
C LYS A 135 -10.55 -6.66 3.98
N PRO A 136 -9.28 -6.96 3.63
CA PRO A 136 -8.69 -6.52 2.38
C PRO A 136 -9.56 -6.87 1.16
N SER A 137 -9.67 -5.92 0.24
CA SER A 137 -10.40 -6.07 -1.01
C SER A 137 -9.62 -6.90 -2.03
N GLY A 138 -10.33 -7.68 -2.83
CA GLY A 138 -9.79 -8.43 -3.96
C GLY A 138 -9.44 -9.87 -3.63
N LEU A 139 -10.08 -10.81 -4.33
CA LEU A 139 -9.75 -12.24 -4.20
C LEU A 139 -8.34 -12.52 -4.72
N LEU A 140 -7.71 -13.57 -4.20
CA LEU A 140 -6.38 -13.96 -4.64
C LEU A 140 -6.43 -14.41 -6.11
N THR A 141 -5.82 -13.61 -7.00
CA THR A 141 -5.59 -14.00 -8.38
C THR A 141 -4.21 -14.64 -8.48
N GLN A 142 -4.16 -15.89 -8.91
CA GLN A 142 -2.92 -16.62 -9.14
C GLN A 142 -2.65 -16.70 -10.65
N PRO A 143 -1.41 -16.49 -11.10
CA PRO A 143 -1.03 -16.72 -12.50
C PRO A 143 -1.29 -18.17 -12.91
N GLU A 144 -1.34 -18.49 -14.20
CA GLU A 144 -1.54 -19.87 -14.67
C GLU A 144 -0.40 -20.83 -14.25
N ILE A 145 -0.66 -22.14 -14.28
CA ILE A 145 0.38 -23.16 -14.07
C ILE A 145 1.06 -23.40 -15.42
N PRO A 146 2.40 -23.27 -15.52
CA PRO A 146 3.12 -23.58 -16.75
C PRO A 146 2.87 -25.02 -17.21
N MET A 147 2.91 -25.27 -18.51
CA MET A 147 2.71 -26.62 -19.02
C MET A 147 3.98 -27.44 -18.95
N TRP A 148 5.11 -26.78 -19.16
CA TRP A 148 6.43 -27.38 -19.18
C TRP A 148 7.44 -26.59 -18.34
N LYS A 149 8.54 -27.25 -18.01
CA LYS A 149 9.65 -26.68 -17.24
C LYS A 149 10.32 -25.56 -18.03
N TRP A 150 10.71 -24.49 -17.36
CA TRP A 150 11.39 -23.32 -17.92
C TRP A 150 10.60 -22.50 -18.96
N GLU A 151 9.33 -22.81 -19.21
CA GLU A 151 8.45 -21.96 -20.03
C GLU A 151 8.13 -20.63 -19.36
N GLN A 152 7.96 -20.64 -18.03
CA GLN A 152 7.68 -19.42 -17.27
C GLN A 152 8.59 -19.35 -16.07
N ILE A 153 9.33 -18.26 -15.97
CA ILE A 153 10.27 -18.02 -14.88
C ILE A 153 9.88 -16.76 -14.11
N SER A 154 10.24 -16.70 -12.84
CA SER A 154 10.26 -15.46 -12.08
C SER A 154 11.67 -14.97 -11.82
N MET A 155 11.84 -13.66 -11.79
CA MET A 155 13.12 -13.00 -11.54
C MET A 155 12.99 -11.93 -10.47
N ASP A 156 13.96 -11.87 -9.58
CA ASP A 156 14.03 -10.84 -8.54
C ASP A 156 15.50 -10.55 -8.14
N PHE A 157 15.72 -9.46 -7.44
CA PHE A 157 17.03 -9.06 -6.92
C PHE A 157 17.01 -8.93 -5.40
N ILE A 158 17.93 -9.65 -4.75
CA ILE A 158 18.28 -9.39 -3.35
C ILE A 158 19.41 -8.37 -3.33
N THR A 159 19.09 -7.12 -3.00
CA THR A 159 20.05 -6.01 -2.96
C THR A 159 20.54 -5.72 -1.55
N LYS A 160 21.55 -4.85 -1.42
CA LYS A 160 22.09 -4.36 -0.14
C LYS A 160 22.70 -5.45 0.74
N LEU A 161 23.25 -6.49 0.14
CA LEU A 161 24.04 -7.48 0.86
C LEU A 161 25.40 -6.90 1.26
N PRO A 162 26.05 -7.45 2.31
CA PRO A 162 27.41 -7.07 2.66
C PRO A 162 28.33 -7.24 1.44
N ARG A 163 29.11 -6.21 1.11
CA ARG A 163 29.96 -6.23 -0.08
C ARG A 163 31.07 -7.28 0.07
N THR A 164 31.25 -8.12 -0.93
CA THR A 164 32.26 -9.18 -0.96
C THR A 164 33.62 -8.68 -1.47
N PRO A 165 34.71 -9.46 -1.31
CA PRO A 165 36.02 -9.10 -1.86
C PRO A 165 36.04 -8.91 -3.39
N SER A 166 35.21 -9.65 -4.14
CA SER A 166 35.05 -9.47 -5.59
C SER A 166 34.24 -8.19 -5.93
N GLY A 167 33.62 -7.58 -4.92
CA GLY A 167 32.81 -6.39 -5.00
C GLY A 167 31.33 -6.64 -5.29
N CYS A 168 30.84 -7.88 -5.19
CA CYS A 168 29.42 -8.23 -5.30
C CYS A 168 28.66 -7.80 -4.05
N ASP A 169 27.43 -7.31 -4.25
CA ASP A 169 26.55 -6.78 -3.20
C ASP A 169 25.07 -7.15 -3.43
N THR A 170 24.80 -7.91 -4.49
CA THR A 170 23.45 -8.23 -4.95
C THR A 170 23.41 -9.67 -5.47
N ILE A 171 22.30 -10.37 -5.24
CA ILE A 171 22.01 -11.68 -5.84
C ILE A 171 20.86 -11.52 -6.83
N TRP A 172 21.06 -11.98 -8.06
CA TRP A 172 19.99 -12.16 -9.02
C TRP A 172 19.40 -13.56 -8.86
N VAL A 173 18.13 -13.60 -8.48
CA VAL A 173 17.36 -14.81 -8.24
C VAL A 173 16.50 -15.09 -9.48
N ILE A 174 16.63 -16.28 -10.06
CA ILE A 174 15.84 -16.72 -11.21
C ILE A 174 15.23 -18.07 -10.87
N VAL A 175 13.91 -18.22 -10.95
CA VAL A 175 13.21 -19.43 -10.50
C VAL A 175 12.26 -19.93 -11.57
N ASP A 176 12.36 -21.22 -11.93
CA ASP A 176 11.35 -21.89 -12.74
C ASP A 176 10.05 -22.06 -11.97
N ARG A 177 8.92 -21.65 -12.56
CA ARG A 177 7.65 -21.66 -11.85
C ARG A 177 7.02 -23.04 -11.75
N LEU A 178 7.42 -24.01 -12.58
CA LEU A 178 6.92 -25.37 -12.50
C LEU A 178 7.72 -26.21 -11.52
N THR A 179 9.01 -26.42 -11.80
CA THR A 179 9.89 -27.30 -11.03
C THR A 179 10.40 -26.66 -9.74
N LYS A 180 10.26 -25.34 -9.60
CA LYS A 180 10.84 -24.55 -8.50
C LYS A 180 12.37 -24.53 -8.50
N SER A 181 13.02 -24.99 -9.57
CA SER A 181 14.47 -24.93 -9.69
C SER A 181 14.91 -23.48 -9.77
N ALA A 182 15.94 -23.12 -9.00
CA ALA A 182 16.42 -21.75 -8.88
C ALA A 182 17.90 -21.62 -9.25
N TYR A 183 18.24 -20.46 -9.80
CA TYR A 183 19.60 -19.95 -9.95
C TYR A 183 19.81 -18.76 -9.03
N PHE A 184 20.95 -18.76 -8.33
CA PHE A 184 21.37 -17.65 -7.47
C PHE A 184 22.70 -17.09 -7.99
N LEU A 185 22.63 -15.94 -8.66
CA LEU A 185 23.79 -15.37 -9.37
C LEU A 185 24.31 -14.15 -8.61
N ALA A 186 25.55 -14.19 -8.15
CA ALA A 186 26.20 -13.04 -7.53
C ALA A 186 26.50 -11.96 -8.59
N ILE A 187 26.01 -10.74 -8.35
CA ILE A 187 26.20 -9.58 -9.23
C ILE A 187 26.53 -8.33 -8.40
N LYS A 188 26.90 -7.26 -9.11
CA LYS A 188 27.05 -5.92 -8.52
C LYS A 188 25.81 -5.09 -8.85
N GLU A 189 25.32 -4.31 -7.91
CA GLU A 189 24.15 -3.44 -8.09
C GLU A 189 24.36 -2.48 -9.28
N ASN A 190 25.59 -2.01 -9.47
CA ASN A 190 25.99 -1.12 -10.56
C ASN A 190 26.43 -1.85 -11.85
N ASP A 191 26.24 -3.16 -11.96
CA ASP A 191 26.56 -3.88 -13.20
C ASP A 191 25.68 -3.37 -14.36
N LYS A 192 26.32 -3.12 -15.50
CA LYS A 192 25.61 -2.68 -16.71
C LYS A 192 24.67 -3.78 -17.21
N MET A 193 23.53 -3.38 -17.78
CA MET A 193 22.54 -4.30 -18.34
C MET A 193 23.11 -5.26 -19.40
N GLU A 194 24.10 -4.84 -20.17
CA GLU A 194 24.79 -5.71 -21.14
C GLU A 194 25.47 -6.92 -20.46
N LYS A 195 26.09 -6.69 -19.30
CA LYS A 195 26.70 -7.76 -18.50
C LYS A 195 25.63 -8.71 -17.95
N LEU A 196 24.53 -8.16 -17.43
CA LEU A 196 23.39 -8.97 -16.95
C LEU A 196 22.79 -9.80 -18.09
N ALA A 197 22.62 -9.25 -19.29
CA ALA A 197 22.16 -10.01 -20.44
C ALA A 197 23.10 -11.14 -20.82
N ARG A 198 24.43 -10.92 -20.81
CA ARG A 198 25.40 -11.98 -21.04
C ARG A 198 25.32 -13.09 -20.00
N ILE A 199 25.16 -12.74 -18.72
CA ILE A 199 24.98 -13.70 -17.63
C ILE A 199 23.67 -14.49 -17.85
N TYR A 200 22.58 -13.82 -18.17
CA TYR A 200 21.29 -14.45 -18.43
C TYR A 200 21.34 -15.44 -19.59
N VAL A 201 21.94 -15.04 -20.73
CA VAL A 201 22.09 -15.92 -21.88
C VAL A 201 22.96 -17.13 -21.53
N LYS A 202 24.07 -16.90 -20.81
CA LYS A 202 24.99 -17.96 -20.41
C LYS A 202 24.36 -18.94 -19.42
N GLU A 203 23.73 -18.46 -18.36
CA GLU A 203 23.31 -19.31 -17.24
C GLU A 203 21.89 -19.87 -17.43
N VAL A 204 21.01 -19.15 -18.13
CA VAL A 204 19.61 -19.57 -18.33
C VAL A 204 19.36 -20.04 -19.76
N VAL A 205 19.53 -19.15 -20.75
CA VAL A 205 19.14 -19.45 -22.13
C VAL A 205 19.92 -20.62 -22.71
N SER A 206 21.24 -20.67 -22.47
CA SER A 206 22.08 -21.75 -23.00
C SER A 206 21.79 -23.12 -22.38
N ARG A 207 21.21 -23.15 -21.17
CA ARG A 207 20.95 -24.38 -20.41
C ARG A 207 19.53 -24.90 -20.59
N HIS A 208 18.56 -23.98 -20.66
CA HIS A 208 17.13 -24.32 -20.60
C HIS A 208 16.33 -23.81 -21.81
N GLY A 209 16.94 -23.02 -22.68
CA GLY A 209 16.26 -22.34 -23.77
C GLY A 209 15.62 -21.01 -23.34
N VAL A 210 14.91 -20.40 -24.28
CA VAL A 210 14.25 -19.11 -24.06
C VAL A 210 12.88 -19.35 -23.41
N PRO A 211 12.59 -18.73 -22.25
CA PRO A 211 11.27 -18.82 -21.62
C PRO A 211 10.21 -18.09 -22.44
N ILE A 212 8.96 -18.58 -22.38
CA ILE A 212 7.80 -17.94 -23.01
C ILE A 212 7.43 -16.65 -22.27
N SER A 213 7.53 -16.65 -20.94
CA SER A 213 7.23 -15.46 -20.13
C SER A 213 8.12 -15.33 -18.90
N ILE A 214 8.44 -14.10 -18.53
CA ILE A 214 9.16 -13.75 -17.30
C ILE A 214 8.25 -12.88 -16.44
N ILE A 215 8.10 -13.25 -15.18
CA ILE A 215 7.48 -12.41 -14.16
C ILE A 215 8.59 -11.74 -13.33
N SER A 216 8.54 -10.43 -13.20
CA SER A 216 9.50 -9.69 -12.38
C SER A 216 8.83 -8.56 -11.63
N ASP A 217 9.55 -8.00 -10.66
CA ASP A 217 9.22 -6.72 -10.08
C ASP A 217 9.50 -5.57 -11.06
N ARG A 218 9.26 -4.35 -10.58
CA ARG A 218 9.45 -3.10 -11.34
C ARG A 218 10.83 -2.49 -11.10
N ASP A 219 11.84 -3.31 -10.84
CA ASP A 219 13.22 -2.82 -10.76
C ASP A 219 13.62 -2.13 -12.08
N ALA A 220 14.34 -1.02 -11.97
CA ALA A 220 14.78 -0.21 -13.11
C ALA A 220 15.53 -1.02 -14.16
N ARG A 221 16.24 -2.08 -13.74
CA ARG A 221 16.95 -3.01 -14.63
C ARG A 221 15.99 -3.76 -15.55
N PHE A 222 14.87 -4.28 -15.01
CA PHE A 222 13.85 -4.98 -15.78
C PHE A 222 12.96 -4.04 -16.61
N ILE A 223 12.81 -2.78 -16.19
CA ILE A 223 12.05 -1.77 -16.95
C ILE A 223 12.87 -1.18 -18.11
N SER A 224 14.19 -1.30 -18.08
CA SER A 224 15.08 -0.70 -19.07
C SER A 224 14.70 -1.06 -20.51
N ASN A 225 14.82 -0.07 -21.43
CA ASN A 225 14.54 -0.29 -22.85
C ASN A 225 15.40 -1.40 -23.43
N PHE A 226 16.65 -1.52 -22.97
CA PHE A 226 17.53 -2.61 -23.36
C PHE A 226 16.96 -3.98 -22.99
N TRP A 227 16.50 -4.18 -21.75
CA TRP A 227 15.92 -5.46 -21.32
C TRP A 227 14.65 -5.80 -22.09
N LYS A 228 13.76 -4.82 -22.27
CA LYS A 228 12.54 -4.98 -23.08
C LYS A 228 12.86 -5.39 -24.51
N SER A 229 13.79 -4.69 -25.16
CA SER A 229 14.21 -5.01 -26.53
C SER A 229 14.85 -6.39 -26.64
N LEU A 230 15.69 -6.78 -25.67
CA LEU A 230 16.30 -8.10 -25.62
C LEU A 230 15.25 -9.20 -25.54
N GLN A 231 14.32 -9.09 -24.61
CA GLN A 231 13.28 -10.10 -24.38
C GLN A 231 12.30 -10.18 -25.55
N ASN A 232 11.90 -9.03 -26.11
CA ASN A 232 11.10 -9.00 -27.34
C ASN A 232 11.80 -9.69 -28.51
N SER A 233 13.12 -9.49 -28.67
CA SER A 233 13.90 -10.13 -29.73
C SER A 233 14.04 -11.64 -29.53
N LEU A 234 14.06 -12.10 -28.27
CA LEU A 234 14.06 -13.52 -27.92
C LEU A 234 12.65 -14.15 -28.04
N GLY A 235 11.59 -13.35 -28.16
CA GLY A 235 10.21 -13.83 -28.18
C GLY A 235 9.59 -14.06 -26.79
N THR A 236 10.22 -13.52 -25.74
CA THR A 236 9.78 -13.67 -24.35
C THR A 236 8.81 -12.54 -23.96
N ARG A 237 7.67 -12.89 -23.35
CA ARG A 237 6.74 -11.91 -22.76
C ARG A 237 7.18 -11.46 -21.36
N LEU A 238 7.22 -10.16 -21.12
CA LEU A 238 7.49 -9.60 -19.78
C LEU A 238 6.20 -9.26 -19.04
N ASP A 239 5.95 -9.95 -17.93
CA ASP A 239 4.79 -9.79 -17.07
C ASP A 239 5.19 -9.07 -15.76
N MET A 240 5.15 -7.74 -15.75
CA MET A 240 5.60 -6.92 -14.61
C MET A 240 4.57 -6.91 -13.46
N SER A 241 5.00 -7.20 -12.23
CA SER A 241 4.11 -7.08 -11.07
C SER A 241 3.75 -5.61 -10.77
N THR A 242 2.57 -5.38 -10.21
CA THR A 242 2.13 -4.03 -9.79
C THR A 242 2.87 -3.61 -8.52
N ALA A 243 3.33 -2.36 -8.46
CA ALA A 243 3.86 -1.77 -7.22
C ALA A 243 2.84 -2.01 -6.08
N TYR A 244 3.29 -2.59 -4.96
CA TYR A 244 2.49 -3.03 -3.80
C TYR A 244 1.73 -4.36 -3.88
N HIS A 245 2.02 -5.24 -4.84
CA HIS A 245 1.46 -6.59 -4.81
C HIS A 245 2.51 -7.71 -4.87
N PRO A 246 3.27 -7.96 -3.78
CA PRO A 246 4.15 -9.14 -3.66
C PRO A 246 3.42 -10.47 -3.89
N GLN A 247 2.09 -10.49 -3.74
CA GLN A 247 1.27 -11.69 -3.86
C GLN A 247 1.14 -12.23 -5.28
N THR A 248 1.42 -11.45 -6.32
CA THR A 248 1.42 -11.95 -7.70
C THR A 248 2.60 -12.89 -7.95
N ASP A 249 3.66 -12.75 -7.17
CA ASP A 249 4.82 -13.64 -7.15
C ASP A 249 5.19 -14.05 -5.71
N GLY A 250 4.22 -14.46 -4.90
CA GLY A 250 4.49 -14.98 -3.54
C GLY A 250 5.40 -16.22 -3.53
N GLN A 251 5.71 -16.79 -4.70
CA GLN A 251 6.71 -17.81 -4.90
C GLN A 251 8.14 -17.26 -4.76
N SER A 252 8.46 -16.12 -5.40
CA SER A 252 9.79 -15.51 -5.25
C SER A 252 10.01 -15.03 -3.82
N GLU A 253 9.00 -14.43 -3.17
CA GLU A 253 9.09 -13.99 -1.77
C GLU A 253 9.51 -15.12 -0.82
N ARG A 254 8.87 -16.30 -0.93
CA ARG A 254 9.23 -17.46 -0.10
C ARG A 254 10.60 -18.04 -0.45
N THR A 255 10.99 -17.98 -1.73
CA THR A 255 12.31 -18.43 -2.19
C THR A 255 13.41 -17.53 -1.67
N ILE A 256 13.21 -16.22 -1.75
CA ILE A 256 14.12 -15.19 -1.22
C ILE A 256 14.27 -15.35 0.29
N GLN A 257 13.16 -15.52 1.03
CA GLN A 257 13.23 -15.73 2.47
C GLN A 257 14.05 -16.98 2.82
N THR A 258 13.82 -18.10 2.11
CA THR A 258 14.56 -19.34 2.33
C THR A 258 16.04 -19.15 2.03
N LEU A 259 16.37 -18.46 0.93
CA LEU A 259 17.73 -18.12 0.56
C LEU A 259 18.41 -17.23 1.61
N GLU A 260 17.72 -16.19 2.09
CA GLU A 260 18.25 -15.33 3.15
C GLU A 260 18.56 -16.12 4.43
N ASP A 261 17.66 -17.01 4.85
CA ASP A 261 17.86 -17.84 6.03
C ASP A 261 19.04 -18.81 5.85
N MET A 262 19.16 -19.43 4.68
CA MET A 262 20.31 -20.28 4.34
C MET A 262 21.63 -19.50 4.35
N LEU A 263 21.65 -18.30 3.76
CA LEU A 263 22.84 -17.45 3.74
C LEU A 263 23.22 -17.00 5.15
N ARG A 264 22.25 -16.64 6.00
CA ARG A 264 22.50 -16.29 7.41
C ARG A 264 23.11 -17.48 8.16
N ALA A 265 22.56 -18.68 7.99
CA ALA A 265 23.12 -19.89 8.60
C ALA A 265 24.56 -20.15 8.11
N CYS A 266 24.81 -20.03 6.80
CA CYS A 266 26.15 -20.23 6.25
C CYS A 266 27.18 -19.24 6.82
N VAL A 267 26.80 -17.97 6.95
CA VAL A 267 27.69 -16.93 7.51
C VAL A 267 27.99 -17.18 8.99
N VAL A 268 27.01 -17.69 9.75
CA VAL A 268 27.19 -18.03 11.18
C VAL A 268 28.09 -19.25 11.37
N ASP A 269 27.84 -20.34 10.64
CA ASP A 269 28.48 -21.63 10.90
C ASP A 269 29.84 -21.79 10.19
N PHE A 270 29.97 -21.31 8.95
CA PHE A 270 31.15 -21.58 8.12
C PHE A 270 32.11 -20.39 7.98
N GLY A 271 31.71 -19.21 8.49
CA GLY A 271 32.44 -17.96 8.26
C GLY A 271 32.57 -17.63 6.77
N ASN A 272 33.43 -16.68 6.38
CA ASN A 272 33.69 -16.25 5.00
C ASN A 272 32.56 -15.48 4.29
N SER A 273 32.84 -15.06 3.05
CA SER A 273 31.93 -14.32 2.18
C SER A 273 30.72 -15.16 1.80
N TRP A 274 29.53 -14.56 1.76
CA TRP A 274 28.32 -15.25 1.29
C TRP A 274 28.43 -15.71 -0.17
N GLU A 275 29.21 -15.01 -1.00
CA GLU A 275 29.42 -15.33 -2.42
C GLU A 275 30.13 -16.68 -2.62
N THR A 276 31.08 -17.05 -1.77
CA THR A 276 31.80 -18.33 -1.89
C THR A 276 30.89 -19.52 -1.59
N HIS A 277 29.85 -19.30 -0.78
CA HIS A 277 28.88 -20.33 -0.40
C HIS A 277 27.70 -20.40 -1.38
N LEU A 278 27.51 -19.39 -2.23
CA LEU A 278 26.33 -19.28 -3.08
C LEU A 278 26.07 -20.52 -3.96
N PRO A 279 27.09 -21.15 -4.61
CA PRO A 279 26.87 -22.38 -5.37
C PRO A 279 26.39 -23.56 -4.51
N LEU A 280 26.89 -23.68 -3.27
CA LEU A 280 26.46 -24.72 -2.34
C LEU A 280 25.05 -24.47 -1.80
N VAL A 281 24.69 -23.20 -1.61
CA VAL A 281 23.34 -22.78 -1.23
C VAL A 281 22.35 -23.08 -2.36
N GLU A 282 22.70 -22.77 -3.61
CA GLU A 282 21.90 -23.14 -4.78
C GLU A 282 21.71 -24.67 -4.88
N PHE A 283 22.79 -25.44 -4.72
CA PHE A 283 22.74 -26.89 -4.69
C PHE A 283 21.82 -27.42 -3.59
N SER A 284 21.97 -26.91 -2.37
CA SER A 284 21.16 -27.33 -1.22
C SER A 284 19.68 -26.97 -1.40
N TYR A 285 19.37 -25.78 -1.91
CA TYR A 285 18.00 -25.36 -2.20
C TYR A 285 17.35 -26.27 -3.24
N ASN A 286 18.02 -26.49 -4.38
CA ASN A 286 17.49 -27.29 -5.47
C ASN A 286 17.32 -28.78 -5.10
N ASN A 287 18.02 -29.26 -4.08
CA ASN A 287 17.95 -30.64 -3.60
C ASN A 287 17.09 -30.83 -2.36
N SER A 288 16.57 -29.75 -1.78
CA SER A 288 15.68 -29.78 -0.62
C SER A 288 14.24 -30.08 -1.02
N TYR A 289 13.46 -30.67 -0.13
CA TYR A 289 12.07 -31.02 -0.40
C TYR A 289 11.16 -29.78 -0.40
N HIS A 290 10.38 -29.60 -1.47
CA HIS A 290 9.39 -28.53 -1.59
C HIS A 290 7.97 -29.08 -1.42
N THR A 291 7.23 -28.57 -0.43
CA THR A 291 5.88 -29.02 -0.09
C THR A 291 4.84 -28.82 -1.20
N SER A 292 5.01 -27.81 -2.06
CA SER A 292 4.10 -27.48 -3.16
C SER A 292 4.15 -28.48 -4.32
N ILE A 293 5.34 -29.02 -4.60
CA ILE A 293 5.58 -30.02 -5.67
C ILE A 293 5.74 -31.45 -5.12
N LYS A 294 5.87 -31.60 -3.79
CA LYS A 294 6.15 -32.85 -3.08
C LYS A 294 7.37 -33.61 -3.62
N ALA A 295 8.40 -32.88 -4.00
CA ALA A 295 9.66 -33.39 -4.52
C ALA A 295 10.75 -32.34 -4.31
N ALA A 296 12.01 -32.70 -4.55
CA ALA A 296 13.07 -31.71 -4.69
C ALA A 296 13.00 -31.04 -6.08
N PRO A 297 13.32 -29.74 -6.22
CA PRO A 297 13.37 -29.08 -7.52
C PRO A 297 14.26 -29.79 -8.56
N PHE A 298 15.39 -30.34 -8.13
CA PHE A 298 16.28 -31.15 -8.97
C PHE A 298 15.59 -32.40 -9.51
N GLU A 299 14.86 -33.11 -8.65
CA GLU A 299 14.09 -34.29 -9.04
C GLU A 299 12.96 -33.94 -10.01
N ALA A 300 12.29 -32.81 -9.78
CA ALA A 300 11.25 -32.31 -10.68
C ALA A 300 11.80 -31.90 -12.06
N LEU A 301 13.03 -31.37 -12.11
CA LEU A 301 13.68 -30.90 -13.34
C LEU A 301 14.26 -32.04 -14.17
N TYR A 302 14.98 -32.96 -13.54
CA TYR A 302 15.74 -34.02 -14.20
C TYR A 302 15.06 -35.40 -14.16
N GLY A 303 13.98 -35.55 -13.40
CA GLY A 303 13.26 -36.82 -13.26
C GLY A 303 13.92 -37.85 -12.36
N ARG A 304 15.07 -37.53 -11.75
CA ARG A 304 15.85 -38.42 -10.87
C ARG A 304 16.35 -37.67 -9.63
N LYS A 305 16.64 -38.39 -8.56
CA LYS A 305 17.21 -37.79 -7.35
C LYS A 305 18.66 -37.33 -7.60
N CYS A 306 19.06 -36.28 -6.91
CA CYS A 306 20.44 -35.82 -6.95
C CYS A 306 21.33 -36.78 -6.17
N LEU A 307 22.46 -37.16 -6.76
CA LEU A 307 23.52 -37.86 -6.03
C LEU A 307 24.18 -36.87 -5.08
N SER A 308 24.09 -37.16 -3.79
CA SER A 308 24.71 -36.38 -2.73
C SER A 308 25.37 -37.33 -1.73
N PRO A 309 26.31 -36.86 -0.89
CA PRO A 309 26.95 -37.72 0.11
C PRO A 309 25.97 -38.45 1.05
N ILE A 310 24.73 -37.96 1.17
CA ILE A 310 23.65 -38.51 2.01
C ILE A 310 22.76 -39.49 1.21
N CYS A 311 22.81 -39.47 -0.13
CA CYS A 311 21.96 -40.27 -1.01
C CYS A 311 22.81 -41.13 -1.96
N TRP A 312 23.16 -42.34 -1.50
CA TRP A 312 23.88 -43.38 -2.26
C TRP A 312 22.95 -44.38 -2.96
N ALA A 313 21.64 -44.14 -2.94
CA ALA A 313 20.63 -45.19 -3.11
C ALA A 313 20.37 -45.68 -4.55
N GLU A 314 21.15 -45.30 -5.56
CA GLU A 314 20.93 -45.73 -6.96
C GLU A 314 22.23 -46.11 -7.69
N VAL A 315 23.19 -46.75 -7.01
CA VAL A 315 24.37 -47.34 -7.68
C VAL A 315 24.09 -48.77 -8.20
N GLY A 316 22.83 -49.21 -8.24
CA GLY A 316 22.46 -50.52 -8.78
C GLY A 316 21.05 -50.58 -9.39
N ASP A 317 21.00 -50.97 -10.67
CA ASP A 317 19.91 -51.65 -11.38
C ASP A 317 18.58 -50.96 -11.75
N SER A 318 18.52 -49.63 -11.90
CA SER A 318 17.43 -48.98 -12.67
C SER A 318 17.97 -48.18 -13.86
N GLN A 319 18.69 -48.86 -14.75
CA GLN A 319 18.98 -48.34 -16.08
C GLN A 319 17.69 -48.35 -16.93
N LEU A 320 16.85 -47.32 -16.78
CA LEU A 320 15.86 -46.97 -17.80
C LEU A 320 16.61 -46.32 -18.96
N THR A 321 17.15 -47.13 -19.87
CA THR A 321 18.04 -46.69 -20.96
C THR A 321 17.29 -46.33 -22.26
N GLY A 322 15.99 -46.02 -22.18
CA GLY A 322 15.10 -45.88 -23.34
C GLY A 322 14.01 -44.80 -23.24
N PRO A 323 13.02 -44.78 -24.15
CA PRO A 323 11.92 -43.79 -24.20
C PRO A 323 11.00 -43.80 -22.97
N GLU A 324 11.07 -44.83 -22.14
CA GLU A 324 10.35 -44.93 -20.86
C GLU A 324 10.74 -43.81 -19.88
N LEU A 325 11.99 -43.36 -19.91
CA LEU A 325 12.46 -42.26 -19.04
C LEU A 325 11.80 -40.93 -19.42
N VAL A 326 11.54 -40.72 -20.72
CA VAL A 326 10.78 -39.56 -21.25
C VAL A 326 9.31 -39.66 -20.85
N HIS A 327 8.73 -40.85 -20.88
CA HIS A 327 7.35 -41.07 -20.45
C HIS A 327 7.20 -40.81 -18.94
N GLU A 328 8.09 -41.36 -18.12
CA GLU A 328 8.09 -41.17 -16.67
C GLU A 328 8.29 -39.68 -16.29
N THR A 329 9.18 -38.96 -16.99
CA THR A 329 9.33 -37.51 -16.75
C THR A 329 8.08 -36.73 -17.15
N THR A 330 7.41 -37.12 -18.24
CA THR A 330 6.16 -36.50 -18.67
C THR A 330 5.04 -36.75 -17.65
N GLU A 331 4.93 -37.96 -17.11
CA GLU A 331 4.00 -38.30 -16.04
C GLU A 331 4.31 -37.51 -14.75
N LYS A 332 5.59 -37.39 -14.37
CA LYS A 332 6.01 -36.57 -13.22
C LYS A 332 5.61 -35.12 -13.40
N ILE A 333 5.71 -34.56 -14.61
CA ILE A 333 5.25 -33.20 -14.91
C ILE A 333 3.74 -33.07 -14.68
N VAL A 334 2.93 -34.01 -15.16
CA VAL A 334 1.48 -34.04 -14.90
C VAL A 334 1.19 -34.11 -13.40
N GLN A 335 1.90 -34.96 -12.67
CA GLN A 335 1.76 -35.04 -11.21
C GLN A 335 2.14 -33.74 -10.50
N ILE A 336 3.24 -33.09 -10.90
CA ILE A 336 3.68 -31.81 -10.33
C ILE A 336 2.62 -30.73 -10.58
N ARG A 337 2.07 -30.66 -11.81
CA ARG A 337 0.99 -29.72 -12.14
C ARG A 337 -0.24 -29.94 -11.27
N ASN A 338 -0.67 -31.19 -11.10
CA ASN A 338 -1.82 -31.53 -10.23
C ASN A 338 -1.55 -31.18 -8.76
N ARG A 339 -0.34 -31.45 -8.25
CA ARG A 339 0.06 -31.09 -6.88
C ARG A 339 0.09 -29.57 -6.69
N MET A 340 0.61 -28.83 -7.67
CA MET A 340 0.61 -27.37 -7.66
C MET A 340 -0.81 -26.81 -7.71
N ALA A 341 -1.71 -27.36 -8.53
CA ALA A 341 -3.11 -26.97 -8.57
C ALA A 341 -3.78 -27.14 -7.21
N ALA A 342 -3.64 -28.33 -6.60
CA ALA A 342 -4.19 -28.59 -5.27
C ALA A 342 -3.56 -27.71 -4.16
N ALA A 343 -2.28 -27.35 -4.27
CA ALA A 343 -1.64 -26.40 -3.35
C ALA A 343 -2.18 -24.97 -3.54
N ARG A 344 -2.39 -24.56 -4.78
CA ARG A 344 -2.97 -23.27 -5.16
C ARG A 344 -4.40 -23.11 -4.68
N ASP A 345 -5.25 -24.12 -4.90
CA ASP A 345 -6.64 -24.12 -4.44
C ASP A 345 -6.74 -24.01 -2.92
N ARG A 346 -5.88 -24.75 -2.19
CA ARG A 346 -5.75 -24.62 -0.74
C ARG A 346 -5.38 -23.19 -0.36
N GLN A 347 -4.31 -22.63 -0.94
CA GLN A 347 -3.87 -21.26 -0.65
C GLN A 347 -4.97 -20.24 -0.94
N LYS A 348 -5.65 -20.35 -2.08
CA LYS A 348 -6.77 -19.48 -2.48
C LYS A 348 -7.90 -19.57 -1.47
N SER A 349 -8.33 -20.78 -1.09
CA SER A 349 -9.39 -20.98 -0.10
C SER A 349 -9.07 -20.37 1.27
N TYR A 350 -7.81 -20.41 1.71
CA TYR A 350 -7.40 -19.79 2.97
C TYR A 350 -7.30 -18.26 2.85
N ALA A 351 -6.74 -17.75 1.75
CA ALA A 351 -6.59 -16.32 1.52
C ALA A 351 -7.94 -15.63 1.36
N ASP A 352 -8.86 -16.21 0.58
CA ASP A 352 -10.14 -15.61 0.25
C ASP A 352 -11.10 -15.54 1.46
N LYS A 353 -10.98 -16.46 2.43
CA LYS A 353 -11.71 -16.38 3.72
C LYS A 353 -11.48 -15.06 4.46
N LEU A 354 -10.29 -14.48 4.28
CA LEU A 354 -9.85 -13.25 4.93
C LEU A 354 -10.06 -12.02 4.05
N ARG A 355 -10.63 -12.15 2.85
CA ARG A 355 -10.84 -11.06 1.88
C ARG A 355 -12.30 -10.87 1.55
N LYS A 356 -12.62 -9.72 0.95
CA LYS A 356 -13.94 -9.44 0.39
C LYS A 356 -13.84 -9.29 -1.15
N PRO A 357 -14.77 -9.86 -1.92
CA PRO A 357 -14.91 -9.47 -3.31
C PRO A 357 -15.30 -7.99 -3.35
N LEU A 358 -14.57 -7.21 -4.15
CA LEU A 358 -14.88 -5.81 -4.41
C LEU A 358 -14.57 -5.56 -5.87
N GLU A 359 -15.57 -5.08 -6.59
CA GLU A 359 -15.48 -4.73 -7.99
C GLU A 359 -15.86 -3.27 -8.15
N PHE A 360 -15.20 -2.62 -9.10
CA PHE A 360 -15.49 -1.24 -9.48
C PHE A 360 -15.92 -1.19 -10.93
N GLN A 361 -16.74 -0.19 -11.26
CA GLN A 361 -17.13 0.08 -12.63
C GLN A 361 -16.25 1.21 -13.23
N VAL A 362 -16.22 1.31 -14.56
CA VAL A 362 -15.66 2.49 -15.21
C VAL A 362 -16.45 3.72 -14.73
N GLU A 363 -15.76 4.85 -14.55
CA GLU A 363 -16.29 6.10 -13.97
C GLU A 363 -16.56 6.07 -12.45
N ASP A 364 -16.43 4.94 -11.75
CA ASP A 364 -16.46 4.94 -10.29
C ASP A 364 -15.31 5.84 -9.74
N LYS A 365 -15.64 6.67 -8.75
CA LYS A 365 -14.65 7.47 -8.02
C LYS A 365 -14.03 6.67 -6.89
N VAL A 366 -12.70 6.63 -6.85
CA VAL A 366 -11.93 5.90 -5.85
C VAL A 366 -10.85 6.76 -5.21
N LEU A 367 -10.47 6.38 -4.00
CA LEU A 367 -9.34 6.94 -3.26
C LEU A 367 -8.18 5.94 -3.31
N LEU A 368 -6.98 6.44 -3.60
CA LEU A 368 -5.76 5.64 -3.68
C LEU A 368 -5.03 5.66 -2.33
N LYS A 369 -4.72 4.49 -1.80
CA LYS A 369 -3.99 4.30 -0.55
C LYS A 369 -2.51 4.66 -0.73
N VAL A 370 -1.98 5.48 0.17
CA VAL A 370 -0.57 5.90 0.19
C VAL A 370 0.11 5.42 1.48
N SER A 371 1.39 5.06 1.36
CA SER A 371 2.19 4.60 2.49
C SER A 371 2.90 5.77 3.16
N PRO A 372 2.69 6.04 4.47
CA PRO A 372 3.69 6.74 5.25
C PRO A 372 4.91 5.81 5.34
N TRP A 373 6.11 6.33 5.08
CA TRP A 373 7.38 5.62 5.19
C TRP A 373 7.41 4.61 6.35
N LYS A 374 7.51 3.31 6.04
CA LYS A 374 7.79 2.24 7.00
C LYS A 374 9.31 2.00 7.07
N CYS A 375 10.06 3.04 7.37
CA CYS A 375 11.44 2.96 7.82
C CYS A 375 11.67 4.06 8.87
N VAL A 376 12.60 3.81 9.79
CA VAL A 376 12.85 4.45 11.10
C VAL A 376 13.14 5.97 11.07
N ILE A 377 12.92 6.67 9.95
CA ILE A 377 13.26 8.08 9.78
C ILE A 377 11.98 8.87 9.54
N ARG A 378 11.48 9.51 10.60
CA ARG A 378 10.30 10.39 10.57
C ARG A 378 10.76 11.82 10.27
N PHE A 379 10.84 12.18 8.99
CA PHE A 379 11.00 13.57 8.61
C PHE A 379 9.65 14.32 8.75
N GLY A 380 9.71 15.57 9.21
CA GLY A 380 8.58 16.50 9.25
C GLY A 380 7.57 16.33 10.40
N LYS A 381 6.95 17.44 10.82
CA LYS A 381 5.83 17.43 11.81
C LYS A 381 4.59 16.73 11.25
N ARG A 382 4.49 16.56 9.93
CA ARG A 382 3.32 16.00 9.24
C ARG A 382 3.34 14.48 9.06
N GLY A 383 4.45 13.77 9.27
CA GLY A 383 4.53 12.33 8.94
C GLY A 383 3.40 11.47 9.53
N LYS A 384 2.95 11.76 10.77
CA LYS A 384 1.78 11.09 11.40
C LYS A 384 0.42 11.69 11.02
N LEU A 385 0.42 12.95 10.58
CA LEU A 385 -0.78 13.74 10.25
C LEU A 385 -1.12 13.70 8.75
N ASN A 386 -0.28 13.07 7.92
CA ASN A 386 -0.53 12.90 6.50
C ASN A 386 -1.80 12.05 6.27
N PRO A 387 -2.60 12.39 5.24
CA PRO A 387 -3.74 11.57 4.87
C PRO A 387 -3.26 10.19 4.42
N ARG A 388 -4.09 9.17 4.69
CA ARG A 388 -3.78 7.78 4.33
C ARG A 388 -4.19 7.46 2.90
N TYR A 389 -5.06 8.28 2.32
CA TYR A 389 -5.52 8.15 0.94
C TYR A 389 -5.49 9.50 0.23
N ILE A 390 -5.23 9.46 -1.08
CA ILE A 390 -5.27 10.59 -2.02
C ILE A 390 -6.38 10.39 -3.06
N GLY A 391 -6.74 11.43 -3.80
CA GLY A 391 -7.89 11.45 -4.73
C GLY A 391 -9.04 12.35 -4.24
N PRO A 392 -10.26 12.23 -4.78
CA PRO A 392 -10.77 11.11 -5.59
C PRO A 392 -10.23 11.09 -7.02
N PHE A 393 -10.04 9.88 -7.57
CA PHE A 393 -9.69 9.64 -8.97
C PHE A 393 -10.77 8.80 -9.63
N GLU A 394 -10.95 8.97 -10.94
CA GLU A 394 -11.91 8.20 -11.73
C GLU A 394 -11.24 6.97 -12.33
N ILE A 395 -11.97 5.86 -12.41
CA ILE A 395 -11.51 4.65 -13.10
C ILE A 395 -11.73 4.83 -14.60
N LEU A 396 -10.64 4.81 -15.36
CA LEU A 396 -10.66 4.87 -16.83
C LEU A 396 -10.93 3.51 -17.46
N LYS A 397 -10.30 2.47 -16.92
CA LYS A 397 -10.33 1.13 -17.51
C LYS A 397 -10.13 0.05 -16.46
N ILE A 398 -10.85 -1.06 -16.64
CA ILE A 398 -10.66 -2.30 -15.91
C ILE A 398 -9.62 -3.14 -16.67
N ILE A 399 -8.43 -3.35 -16.10
CA ILE A 399 -7.34 -4.10 -16.74
C ILE A 399 -7.49 -5.61 -16.47
N GLY A 400 -8.02 -5.95 -15.30
CA GLY A 400 -8.32 -7.33 -14.91
C GLY A 400 -9.22 -7.36 -13.66
N PRO A 401 -9.52 -8.55 -13.12
CA PRO A 401 -10.45 -8.70 -11.99
C PRO A 401 -10.00 -7.92 -10.74
N VAL A 402 -8.70 -7.68 -10.61
CA VAL A 402 -8.10 -7.05 -9.43
C VAL A 402 -7.28 -5.80 -9.74
N ALA A 403 -7.21 -5.36 -11.00
CA ALA A 403 -6.36 -4.25 -11.44
C ALA A 403 -7.13 -3.21 -12.26
N TYR A 404 -7.03 -1.96 -11.86
CA TYR A 404 -7.80 -0.84 -12.40
C TYR A 404 -6.87 0.31 -12.78
N GLN A 405 -7.12 0.92 -13.93
CA GLN A 405 -6.42 2.11 -14.41
C GLN A 405 -7.15 3.37 -13.96
N LEU A 406 -6.45 4.27 -13.28
CA LEU A 406 -6.99 5.53 -12.78
C LEU A 406 -6.64 6.71 -13.69
N ASN A 407 -7.52 7.71 -13.69
CA ASN A 407 -7.23 9.02 -14.23
C ASN A 407 -6.39 9.81 -13.22
N LEU A 408 -5.07 9.76 -13.36
CA LEU A 408 -4.14 10.52 -12.54
C LEU A 408 -3.88 11.90 -13.16
N PRO A 409 -3.82 12.96 -12.35
CA PRO A 409 -3.50 14.29 -12.83
C PRO A 409 -1.98 14.45 -13.05
N ALA A 410 -1.59 15.49 -13.78
CA ALA A 410 -0.21 15.68 -14.26
C ALA A 410 0.83 15.74 -13.13
N GLU A 411 0.44 16.11 -11.90
CA GLU A 411 1.34 16.12 -10.75
C GLU A 411 1.80 14.71 -10.33
N LEU A 412 1.11 13.66 -10.80
CA LEU A 412 1.42 12.26 -10.54
C LEU A 412 1.85 11.51 -11.80
N ASP A 413 2.31 12.20 -12.85
CA ASP A 413 2.72 11.57 -14.13
C ASP A 413 3.87 10.56 -13.98
N GLY A 414 4.72 10.72 -12.96
CA GLY A 414 5.75 9.75 -12.59
C GLY A 414 5.19 8.46 -11.96
N VAL A 415 3.93 8.44 -11.53
CA VAL A 415 3.30 7.28 -10.90
C VAL A 415 2.53 6.48 -11.96
N HIS A 416 2.81 5.19 -12.03
CA HIS A 416 2.04 4.31 -12.92
C HIS A 416 0.56 4.28 -12.54
N ASN A 417 -0.31 4.49 -13.52
CA ASN A 417 -1.74 4.69 -13.32
C ASN A 417 -2.57 3.42 -13.10
N VAL A 418 -1.99 2.21 -13.17
CA VAL A 418 -2.68 0.95 -12.87
C VAL A 418 -2.39 0.49 -11.44
N PHE A 419 -3.45 0.26 -10.67
CA PHE A 419 -3.39 -0.13 -9.26
C PHE A 419 -4.22 -1.37 -8.97
N HIS A 420 -3.77 -2.13 -7.98
CA HIS A 420 -4.52 -3.26 -7.44
C HIS A 420 -5.70 -2.80 -6.57
N VAL A 421 -6.82 -3.52 -6.62
CA VAL A 421 -8.07 -3.25 -5.89
C VAL A 421 -7.88 -3.06 -4.37
N SER A 422 -6.89 -3.72 -3.78
CA SER A 422 -6.55 -3.58 -2.34
C SER A 422 -6.00 -2.20 -1.97
N ASN A 423 -5.51 -1.45 -2.95
CA ASN A 423 -5.02 -0.09 -2.78
C ASN A 423 -6.10 0.95 -3.06
N LEU A 424 -7.30 0.53 -3.47
CA LEU A 424 -8.40 1.39 -3.85
C LEU A 424 -9.51 1.32 -2.80
N LYS A 425 -10.12 2.47 -2.56
CA LYS A 425 -11.27 2.63 -1.67
C LYS A 425 -12.38 3.35 -2.41
N LYS A 426 -13.61 2.84 -2.35
CA LYS A 426 -14.76 3.50 -3.00
C LYS A 426 -14.99 4.89 -2.39
N CYS A 427 -15.11 5.91 -3.22
CA CYS A 427 -15.47 7.26 -2.80
C CYS A 427 -16.94 7.51 -3.10
N LEU A 428 -17.73 7.82 -2.06
CA LEU A 428 -19.15 8.16 -2.19
C LEU A 428 -19.40 9.67 -2.26
N SER A 429 -18.33 10.46 -2.27
CA SER A 429 -18.43 11.92 -2.29
C SER A 429 -18.68 12.40 -3.72
N ASN A 430 -19.76 13.15 -3.90
CA ASN A 430 -20.08 13.83 -5.16
C ASN A 430 -19.31 15.16 -5.30
N GLU A 431 -18.67 15.62 -4.23
CA GLU A 431 -17.83 16.80 -4.26
C GLU A 431 -16.58 16.48 -5.09
N THR A 432 -16.48 17.05 -6.28
CA THR A 432 -15.21 17.34 -6.94
C THR A 432 -14.52 18.46 -6.16
N LEU A 433 -14.29 18.24 -4.86
CA LEU A 433 -13.27 18.98 -4.16
C LEU A 433 -11.97 18.52 -4.81
N VAL A 434 -11.59 19.27 -5.84
CA VAL A 434 -10.20 19.57 -6.15
C VAL A 434 -9.67 20.19 -4.86
N VAL A 435 -9.41 19.34 -3.86
CA VAL A 435 -8.34 19.63 -2.92
C VAL A 435 -7.17 19.78 -3.86
N PRO A 436 -6.62 20.99 -4.03
CA PRO A 436 -5.47 21.13 -4.88
C PRO A 436 -4.47 20.07 -4.40
N LEU A 437 -3.97 19.24 -5.32
CA LEU A 437 -2.86 18.33 -5.01
C LEU A 437 -1.60 19.13 -4.61
N ASP A 438 -1.70 20.45 -4.54
CA ASP A 438 -0.81 21.36 -3.84
C ASP A 438 -0.28 20.70 -2.56
N VAL A 439 0.97 20.28 -2.66
CA VAL A 439 1.86 19.87 -1.57
C VAL A 439 1.81 18.39 -1.18
N ILE A 440 1.55 17.46 -2.12
CA ILE A 440 1.89 16.05 -1.91
C ILE A 440 2.62 15.52 -3.15
N GLN A 441 3.96 15.61 -3.15
CA GLN A 441 4.76 14.83 -4.09
C GLN A 441 4.76 13.38 -3.62
N VAL A 442 4.46 12.48 -4.55
CA VAL A 442 4.47 11.05 -4.30
C VAL A 442 5.40 10.41 -5.31
N ASP A 443 6.30 9.54 -4.85
CA ASP A 443 7.18 8.80 -5.76
C ASP A 443 6.45 7.65 -6.48
N GLU A 444 7.15 7.00 -7.42
CA GLU A 444 6.64 5.85 -8.18
C GLU A 444 6.15 4.70 -7.27
N GLN A 445 6.64 4.68 -6.03
CA GLN A 445 6.24 3.73 -5.00
C GLN A 445 5.17 4.32 -4.06
N LEU A 446 4.34 5.28 -4.48
CA LEU A 446 3.24 5.82 -3.67
C LEU A 446 3.63 6.33 -2.26
N ARG A 447 4.86 6.85 -2.10
CA ARG A 447 5.36 7.43 -0.84
C ARG A 447 5.48 8.94 -0.94
N PHE A 448 5.14 9.64 0.14
CA PHE A 448 5.36 11.08 0.26
C PHE A 448 6.85 11.42 0.11
N VAL A 449 7.16 12.40 -0.74
CA VAL A 449 8.51 12.95 -0.95
C VAL A 449 8.59 14.32 -0.29
N GLU A 450 9.53 14.50 0.62
CA GLU A 450 9.92 15.81 1.17
C GLU A 450 11.34 16.11 0.68
N GLU A 451 11.54 17.21 -0.05
CA GLU A 451 12.84 17.60 -0.58
C GLU A 451 13.61 18.45 0.46
N PRO A 452 14.82 18.01 0.87
CA PRO A 452 15.71 18.84 1.69
C PRO A 452 16.37 19.90 0.82
N VAL A 453 16.38 21.14 1.32
CA VAL A 453 16.92 22.31 0.59
C VAL A 453 18.36 22.57 0.94
N GLU A 454 18.69 22.60 2.23
CA GLU A 454 20.02 22.91 2.72
C GLU A 454 20.26 22.35 4.13
N ILE A 455 21.53 22.22 4.48
CA ILE A 455 21.97 21.94 5.85
C ILE A 455 22.31 23.26 6.51
N MET A 456 21.63 23.56 7.60
CA MET A 456 21.73 24.84 8.29
C MET A 456 22.64 24.81 9.50
N ASP A 457 22.80 23.65 10.12
CA ASP A 457 23.57 23.52 11.36
C ASP A 457 24.08 22.09 11.54
N ARG A 458 25.09 21.91 12.38
CA ARG A 458 25.67 20.60 12.72
C ARG A 458 25.92 20.53 14.22
N GLU A 459 25.47 19.44 14.84
CA GLU A 459 25.65 19.18 16.26
C GLU A 459 26.11 17.73 16.46
N VAL A 460 26.84 17.46 17.54
CA VAL A 460 27.21 16.10 17.93
C VAL A 460 26.47 15.73 19.21
N LYS A 461 25.48 14.84 19.09
CA LYS A 461 24.73 14.35 20.24
C LYS A 461 25.58 13.33 21.01
N GLN A 462 25.96 13.67 22.24
CA GLN A 462 26.66 12.74 23.12
C GLN A 462 25.67 11.79 23.82
N LEU A 463 25.94 10.49 23.70
CA LEU A 463 25.30 9.43 24.46
C LEU A 463 26.34 8.80 25.40
N LYS A 464 25.89 8.01 26.39
CA LYS A 464 26.76 7.40 27.41
C LYS A 464 27.97 6.62 26.86
N GLN A 465 27.88 6.08 25.63
CA GLN A 465 28.93 5.25 25.01
C GLN A 465 29.24 5.65 23.56
N SER A 466 28.62 6.69 23.01
CA SER A 466 28.80 7.05 21.59
C SER A 466 28.54 8.53 21.31
N LYS A 467 29.12 9.02 20.21
CA LYS A 467 28.90 10.36 19.69
C LYS A 467 28.22 10.22 18.33
N ILE A 468 27.04 10.84 18.16
CA ILE A 468 26.26 10.76 16.93
C ILE A 468 26.22 12.16 16.29
N PRO A 469 26.90 12.36 15.15
CA PRO A 469 26.78 13.60 14.38
C PRO A 469 25.38 13.73 13.78
N ILE A 470 24.76 14.89 13.98
CA ILE A 470 23.44 15.25 13.47
C ILE A 470 23.54 16.59 12.74
N VAL A 471 22.75 16.74 11.68
CA VAL A 471 22.64 17.95 10.86
C VAL A 471 21.23 18.49 10.92
N LYS A 472 21.10 19.81 11.02
CA LYS A 472 19.81 20.51 10.94
C LYS A 472 19.49 20.75 9.48
N VAL A 473 18.44 20.10 8.99
CA VAL A 473 18.04 20.14 7.59
C VAL A 473 16.87 21.09 7.45
N ARG A 474 16.95 22.01 6.48
CA ARG A 474 15.80 22.82 6.04
C ARG A 474 15.08 22.10 4.93
N TRP A 475 13.78 21.96 5.07
CA TRP A 475 12.90 21.30 4.09
C TRP A 475 12.11 22.32 3.29
N ASN A 476 11.84 21.99 2.03
CA ASN A 476 11.04 22.84 1.15
C ASN A 476 9.55 22.72 1.52
N SER A 477 9.04 23.62 2.35
CA SER A 477 7.61 23.65 2.75
C SER A 477 6.99 24.99 2.39
N LYS A 478 5.83 24.98 1.71
CA LYS A 478 5.11 26.20 1.28
C LYS A 478 4.59 27.07 2.44
N ARG A 479 4.61 26.58 3.70
CA ARG A 479 4.17 27.35 4.89
C ARG A 479 5.32 28.00 5.67
N GLY A 480 6.52 28.01 5.10
CA GLY A 480 7.75 28.49 5.71
C GLY A 480 8.77 27.37 5.90
N PRO A 481 10.02 27.71 6.17
CA PRO A 481 11.08 26.72 6.33
C PRO A 481 10.75 25.77 7.49
N GLU A 482 10.70 24.47 7.21
CA GLU A 482 10.63 23.42 8.24
C GLU A 482 12.05 22.92 8.54
N PHE A 483 12.35 22.69 9.82
CA PHE A 483 13.69 22.31 10.26
C PHE A 483 13.61 21.04 11.09
N THR A 484 14.40 20.03 10.75
CA THR A 484 14.56 18.82 11.57
C THR A 484 16.03 18.49 11.77
N TRP A 485 16.35 17.83 12.89
CA TRP A 485 17.69 17.32 13.18
C TRP A 485 17.79 15.86 12.78
N GLU A 486 18.73 15.56 11.91
CA GLU A 486 18.81 14.29 11.19
C GLU A 486 20.23 13.76 11.27
N ARG A 487 20.42 12.44 11.26
CA ARG A 487 21.78 11.90 11.33
C ARG A 487 22.61 12.27 10.10
N GLU A 488 23.81 12.77 10.33
CA GLU A 488 24.69 13.26 9.26
C GLU A 488 25.05 12.15 8.26
N ASP A 489 25.37 10.95 8.76
CA ASP A 489 25.73 9.79 7.93
C ASP A 489 24.60 9.35 6.99
N GLN A 490 23.35 9.46 7.45
CA GLN A 490 22.17 9.13 6.65
C GLN A 490 21.87 10.20 5.60
N MET A 491 21.98 11.48 5.99
CA MET A 491 21.78 12.60 5.07
C MET A 491 22.87 12.63 3.99
N MET A 492 24.12 12.35 4.34
CA MET A 492 25.23 12.31 3.38
C MET A 492 25.08 11.16 2.36
N ARG A 493 24.56 10.00 2.79
CA ARG A 493 24.27 8.88 1.88
C ARG A 493 23.13 9.19 0.91
N LYS A 494 22.08 9.86 1.37
CA LYS A 494 20.86 10.11 0.58
C LYS A 494 20.93 11.37 -0.27
N TYR A 495 21.49 12.43 0.29
CA TYR A 495 21.54 13.76 -0.31
C TYR A 495 22.97 14.31 -0.29
N PRO A 496 23.93 13.62 -0.95
CA PRO A 496 25.34 14.01 -0.92
C PRO A 496 25.58 15.43 -1.47
N HIS A 497 24.69 15.93 -2.33
CA HIS A 497 24.78 17.27 -2.90
C HIS A 497 24.67 18.38 -1.84
N LEU A 498 23.94 18.16 -0.74
CA LEU A 498 23.79 19.14 0.34
C LEU A 498 25.08 19.37 1.14
N PHE A 499 26.05 18.47 1.01
CA PHE A 499 27.33 18.52 1.74
C PHE A 499 28.49 19.05 0.89
N LYS A 500 28.25 19.39 -0.39
CA LYS A 500 29.30 19.78 -1.34
C LYS A 500 29.71 21.26 -1.32
N GLN A 501 29.13 22.10 -0.45
CA GLN A 501 29.37 23.56 -0.44
C GLN A 501 30.21 24.07 0.75
N THR A 502 31.30 23.41 1.12
CA THR A 502 32.21 23.97 2.15
C THR A 502 33.68 23.81 1.81
N THR A 503 34.04 23.99 0.54
CA THR A 503 35.44 24.07 0.09
C THR A 503 35.62 25.20 -0.93
N SER A 504 35.34 26.43 -0.51
CA SER A 504 35.78 27.64 -1.22
C SER A 504 35.67 28.83 -0.27
N ASN A 505 36.66 28.97 0.61
CA ASN A 505 37.08 30.23 1.25
C ASN A 505 38.25 29.94 2.21
N VAL A 506 39.36 29.47 1.67
CA VAL A 506 40.69 29.64 2.29
C VAL A 506 41.63 30.01 1.15
N ASN A 507 42.27 31.17 1.29
CA ASN A 507 43.26 31.83 0.44
C ASN A 507 42.73 33.06 -0.32
N ASN A 508 42.74 34.19 0.40
CA ASN A 508 43.38 35.43 -0.05
C ASN A 508 43.48 36.36 1.16
N ASN A 509 44.67 36.49 1.72
CA ASN A 509 45.30 37.76 2.03
C ASN A 509 46.74 37.49 2.49
N GLU A 510 47.67 38.12 1.74
CA GLU A 510 49.07 38.37 2.09
C GLU A 510 49.21 39.13 3.42
#